data_AF-A0A929ZT81-F1
#
_entry.id   AF-A0A929ZT81-F1
#
_cell.length_a   1.000
_cell.length_b   1.000
_cell.length_c   1.000
_cell.angle_alpha   90.00
_cell.angle_beta   90.00
_cell.angle_gamma   90.00
#
_symmetry.space_group_name_H-M   'P 1'
#
loop_
_entity.id
_entity.type
_entity.pdbx_description
1 polymer ?
#
loop_
_entity_poly.entity_id
_entity_poly.type
_entity_poly.pdbx_seq_one_letter_code
_entity_poly.pdbx_strand_id
1 'polypeptide(L)'
;MIKKLLGQTALYGISSVLVRVFPFLIAPIITRAFSPAESAPFVDWYSIAGVVTVFLTHGMETSFFRFAQEKDISKETLVSTCSMSILAMSFIYLVLGWVFRREITEYFHTPDQVHFLILFLFILSIDAFSTIPSAVLRLEGKPLRYVVSKVAGSVIYFGLVVFFINILPNLPNGFLGLKYDAEFGVGYV
;
A
#
# COMPACT_ATOMS: atom_id res chain seq x y z
N MET A 1 -32.55 10.40 10.05
CA MET A 1 -31.48 10.83 9.12
C MET A 1 -30.18 11.17 9.85
N ILE A 2 -30.19 12.07 10.84
CA ILE A 2 -29.00 12.48 11.62
C ILE A 2 -28.29 11.33 12.36
N LYS A 3 -29.03 10.41 13.03
CA LYS A 3 -28.43 9.22 13.68
C LYS A 3 -27.67 8.30 12.70
N LYS A 4 -28.18 8.13 11.48
CA LYS A 4 -27.55 7.28 10.46
C LYS A 4 -26.29 7.93 9.88
N LEU A 5 -26.34 9.25 9.68
CA LEU A 5 -25.18 10.08 9.30
C LEU A 5 -24.10 10.06 10.38
N LEU A 6 -24.44 10.34 11.64
CA LEU A 6 -23.51 10.27 12.77
C LEU A 6 -22.87 8.88 12.90
N GLY A 7 -23.64 7.81 12.76
CA GLY A 7 -23.11 6.44 12.79
C GLY A 7 -22.14 6.14 11.65
N GLN A 8 -22.44 6.59 10.43
CA GLN A 8 -21.55 6.43 9.27
C GLN A 8 -20.28 7.29 9.40
N THR A 9 -20.41 8.55 9.80
CA THR A 9 -19.28 9.45 10.03
C THR A 9 -18.37 8.94 11.16
N ALA A 10 -18.94 8.46 12.26
CA ALA A 10 -18.16 7.86 13.35
C ALA A 10 -17.44 6.59 12.88
N LEU A 11 -18.10 5.71 12.12
CA LEU A 11 -17.48 4.49 11.61
C LEU A 11 -16.32 4.79 10.64
N TYR A 12 -16.52 5.73 9.71
CA TYR A 12 -15.46 6.17 8.80
C TYR A 12 -14.31 6.85 9.55
N GLY A 13 -14.61 7.71 10.53
CA GLY A 13 -13.61 8.39 11.35
C GLY A 13 -12.80 7.43 12.21
N ILE A 14 -13.44 6.48 12.88
CA ILE A 14 -12.76 5.46 13.70
C ILE A 14 -11.88 4.58 12.81
N SER A 15 -12.38 4.18 11.63
CA SER A 15 -11.60 3.37 10.70
C SER A 15 -10.34 4.07 10.19
N SER A 16 -10.41 5.38 9.90
CA SER A 16 -9.26 6.12 9.40
C SER A 16 -8.20 6.34 10.49
N VAL A 17 -8.62 6.47 11.75
CA VAL A 17 -7.71 6.49 12.90
C VAL A 17 -7.06 5.11 13.07
N LEU A 18 -7.85 4.02 13.09
CA LEU A 18 -7.31 2.67 13.29
C LEU A 18 -6.25 2.29 12.25
N VAL A 19 -6.50 2.57 10.97
CA VAL A 19 -5.53 2.32 9.88
C VAL A 19 -4.22 3.08 10.10
N ARG A 20 -4.25 4.28 10.70
CA ARG A 20 -3.05 5.07 11.02
C ARG A 20 -2.31 4.62 12.28
N VAL A 21 -3.00 3.93 13.20
CA VAL A 21 -2.38 3.42 14.43
C VAL A 21 -1.45 2.24 14.14
N PHE A 22 -1.75 1.40 13.14
CA PHE A 22 -0.91 0.24 12.83
C PHE A 22 0.53 0.59 12.46
N PRO A 23 0.83 1.51 11.51
CA PRO A 23 2.20 1.93 11.24
C PRO A 23 2.92 2.47 12.48
N PHE A 24 2.21 3.19 13.36
CA PHE A 24 2.77 3.70 14.61
C PHE A 24 3.18 2.56 15.57
N LEU A 25 2.40 1.48 15.64
CA LEU A 25 2.75 0.30 16.44
C LEU A 25 3.89 -0.53 15.83
N ILE A 26 4.02 -0.51 14.50
CA ILE A 26 5.09 -1.23 13.77
C ILE A 26 6.44 -0.53 13.95
N ALA A 27 6.46 0.81 13.98
CA ALA A 27 7.70 1.59 14.09
C ALA A 27 8.66 1.15 15.23
N PRO A 28 8.22 0.96 16.49
CA PRO A 28 9.10 0.47 17.55
C PRO A 28 9.55 -0.99 17.37
N ILE A 29 8.82 -1.81 16.60
CA ILE A 29 9.22 -3.19 16.29
C ILE A 29 10.39 -3.17 15.31
N ILE A 30 10.28 -2.37 14.25
CA ILE A 30 11.34 -2.22 13.25
C ILE A 30 12.60 -1.63 13.89
N THR A 31 12.47 -0.53 14.64
CA THR A 31 13.64 0.18 15.21
C THR A 31 14.35 -0.59 16.34
N ARG A 32 13.71 -1.61 16.92
CA ARG A 32 14.37 -2.55 17.85
C ARG A 32 15.02 -3.73 17.15
N ALA A 33 14.48 -4.13 16.01
CA ALA A 33 14.97 -5.28 15.24
C ALA A 33 16.13 -4.92 14.31
N PHE A 34 16.13 -3.70 13.75
CA PHE A 34 17.09 -3.24 12.76
C PHE A 34 17.75 -1.94 13.20
N SER A 35 19.05 -1.82 12.92
CA SER A 35 19.80 -0.59 13.11
C SER A 35 19.34 0.51 12.13
N PRO A 36 19.68 1.80 12.41
CA PRO A 36 19.37 2.88 11.49
C PRO A 36 19.93 2.68 10.08
N ALA A 37 21.13 2.09 9.96
CA ALA A 37 21.76 1.81 8.67
C ALA A 37 21.01 0.71 7.88
N GLU A 38 20.53 -0.33 8.57
CA GLU A 38 19.74 -1.41 7.95
C GLU A 38 18.35 -0.93 7.52
N SER A 39 17.78 0.04 8.24
CA SER A 39 16.45 0.62 7.96
C SER A 39 16.46 1.78 6.96
N ALA A 40 17.62 2.38 6.70
CA ALA A 40 17.76 3.53 5.79
C ALA A 40 17.11 3.30 4.41
N PRO A 41 17.28 2.14 3.74
CA PRO A 41 16.70 1.92 2.41
C PRO A 41 15.17 2.01 2.43
N PHE A 42 14.55 1.37 3.42
CA PHE A 42 13.11 1.43 3.59
C PHE A 42 12.63 2.86 3.82
N VAL A 43 13.30 3.60 4.71
CA VAL A 43 12.96 5.00 5.00
C VAL A 43 13.11 5.88 3.75
N ASP A 44 14.20 5.71 3.02
CA ASP A 44 14.52 6.53 1.84
C ASP A 44 13.52 6.29 0.71
N TRP A 45 13.19 5.03 0.38
CA TRP A 45 12.18 4.72 -0.62
C TRP A 45 10.78 5.20 -0.20
N TYR A 46 10.38 4.99 1.05
CA TYR A 46 9.07 5.42 1.53
C TYR A 46 8.94 6.94 1.68
N SER A 47 10.05 7.69 1.74
CA SER A 47 10.02 9.16 1.78
C SER A 47 9.38 9.78 0.53
N ILE A 48 9.54 9.13 -0.63
CA ILE A 48 8.98 9.59 -1.91
C ILE A 48 7.66 8.89 -2.29
N ALA A 49 7.26 7.85 -1.55
CA ALA A 49 6.10 7.02 -1.88
C ALA A 49 4.81 7.84 -2.10
N GLY A 50 4.55 8.81 -1.22
CA GLY A 50 3.37 9.66 -1.34
C GLY A 50 3.32 10.47 -2.64
N VAL A 51 4.48 10.95 -3.10
CA VAL A 51 4.60 11.69 -4.37
C VAL A 51 4.33 10.74 -5.55
N VAL A 52 4.94 9.56 -5.54
CA VAL A 52 4.73 8.55 -6.59
C VAL A 52 3.27 8.12 -6.66
N THR A 53 2.61 7.87 -5.53
CA THR A 53 1.19 7.50 -5.49
C THR A 53 0.29 8.59 -6.08
N VAL A 54 0.60 9.87 -5.89
CA VAL A 54 -0.14 10.97 -6.53
C VAL A 54 -0.01 10.91 -8.05
N PHE A 55 1.19 10.62 -8.58
CA PHE A 55 1.37 10.45 -10.03
C PHE A 55 0.68 9.19 -10.57
N LEU A 56 0.76 8.06 -9.86
CA LEU A 56 0.12 6.81 -10.28
C LEU A 56 -1.41 6.93 -10.31
N THR A 57 -1.99 7.51 -9.25
CA THR A 57 -3.44 7.68 -9.14
C THR A 57 -3.96 8.87 -9.93
N HIS A 58 -3.12 9.87 -10.22
CA HIS A 58 -3.41 11.03 -11.07
C HIS A 58 -4.79 11.68 -10.84
N GLY A 59 -5.25 11.72 -9.58
CA GLY A 59 -6.54 12.29 -9.20
C GLY A 59 -7.77 11.48 -9.63
N MET A 60 -7.59 10.20 -9.96
CA MET A 60 -8.64 9.31 -10.48
C MET A 60 -9.85 9.18 -9.54
N GLU A 61 -9.66 9.22 -8.22
CA GLU A 61 -10.78 9.13 -7.27
C GLU A 61 -11.77 10.29 -7.45
N THR A 62 -11.28 11.53 -7.60
CA THR A 62 -12.13 12.71 -7.83
C THR A 62 -12.83 12.64 -9.18
N SER A 63 -12.09 12.27 -10.23
CA SER A 63 -12.64 12.10 -11.58
C SER A 63 -13.71 11.01 -11.61
N PHE A 64 -13.48 9.89 -10.92
CA PHE A 64 -14.42 8.78 -10.80
C PHE A 64 -15.74 9.25 -10.19
N PHE A 65 -15.73 10.01 -9.08
CA PHE A 65 -16.97 10.51 -8.48
C PHE A 65 -17.68 11.56 -9.32
N ARG A 66 -16.95 12.36 -10.09
CA ARG A 66 -17.55 13.30 -11.04
C ARG A 66 -18.31 12.56 -12.14
N PHE A 67 -17.64 11.63 -12.83
CA PHE A 67 -18.25 10.87 -13.92
C PHE A 67 -19.31 9.88 -13.46
N ALA A 68 -19.25 9.41 -12.21
CA ALA A 68 -20.30 8.59 -11.62
C ALA A 68 -21.65 9.31 -11.47
N GLN A 69 -21.68 10.64 -11.57
CA GLN A 69 -22.92 11.43 -11.54
C GLN A 69 -23.54 11.64 -12.93
N GLU A 70 -22.80 11.33 -14.00
CA GLU A 70 -23.29 11.44 -15.37
C GLU A 70 -24.23 10.28 -15.70
N LYS A 71 -25.42 10.60 -16.23
CA LYS A 71 -26.48 9.60 -16.48
C LYS A 71 -26.21 8.70 -17.68
N ASP A 72 -25.37 9.16 -18.60
CA ASP A 72 -25.10 8.48 -19.87
C ASP A 72 -23.95 7.45 -19.78
N ILE A 73 -23.25 7.41 -18.65
CA ILE A 73 -22.11 6.51 -18.43
C ILE A 73 -22.56 5.32 -17.57
N SER A 74 -22.40 4.11 -18.13
CA SER A 74 -22.61 2.90 -17.35
C SER A 74 -21.53 2.74 -16.29
N LYS A 75 -21.91 2.23 -15.11
CA LYS A 75 -20.96 1.98 -14.02
C LYS A 75 -19.84 1.00 -14.41
N GLU A 76 -20.16 0.00 -15.21
CA GLU A 76 -19.18 -0.99 -15.69
C GLU A 76 -18.13 -0.33 -16.59
N THR A 77 -18.59 0.49 -17.54
CA THR A 77 -17.71 1.27 -18.41
C THR A 77 -16.81 2.20 -17.58
N LEU A 78 -17.39 2.92 -16.62
CA LEU A 78 -16.64 3.82 -15.74
C LEU A 78 -15.53 3.07 -14.97
N VAL A 79 -15.88 1.97 -14.31
CA VAL A 79 -14.92 1.17 -13.54
C VAL A 79 -13.82 0.60 -14.45
N SER A 80 -14.19 0.07 -15.60
CA SER A 80 -13.24 -0.49 -16.57
C SER A 80 -12.26 0.57 -17.09
N THR A 81 -12.76 1.74 -17.52
CA THR A 81 -11.93 2.83 -18.03
C THR A 81 -10.99 3.38 -16.96
N CYS A 82 -11.49 3.63 -15.74
CA CYS A 82 -10.66 4.10 -14.63
C CYS A 82 -9.60 3.08 -14.23
N SER A 83 -9.96 1.79 -14.17
CA SER A 83 -9.01 0.71 -13.85
C SER A 83 -7.94 0.58 -14.93
N MET A 84 -8.32 0.61 -16.21
CA MET A 84 -7.39 0.54 -17.33
C MET A 84 -6.41 1.72 -17.34
N SER A 85 -6.88 2.92 -17.00
CA SER A 85 -6.05 4.11 -16.91
C SER A 85 -4.99 3.99 -15.80
N ILE A 86 -5.37 3.55 -14.60
CA ILE A 86 -4.42 3.31 -13.51
C ILE A 86 -3.46 2.15 -13.85
N LEU A 87 -3.96 1.08 -14.46
CA LEU A 87 -3.11 -0.04 -14.89
C LEU A 87 -2.09 0.38 -15.94
N ALA A 88 -2.49 1.19 -16.92
CA ALA A 88 -1.57 1.73 -17.92
C ALA A 88 -0.48 2.60 -17.29
N MET A 89 -0.85 3.49 -16.36
CA MET A 89 0.13 4.31 -15.64
C MET A 89 1.07 3.47 -14.77
N SER A 90 0.52 2.48 -14.06
CA SER A 90 1.30 1.55 -13.24
C SER A 90 2.24 0.69 -14.07
N PHE A 91 1.82 0.28 -15.27
CA PHE A 91 2.68 -0.44 -16.21
C PHE A 91 3.84 0.42 -16.71
N ILE A 92 3.58 1.67 -17.08
CA ILE A 92 4.64 2.62 -17.45
C ILE A 92 5.62 2.80 -16.30
N TYR A 93 5.12 2.99 -15.08
CA TYR A 93 5.94 3.11 -13.88
C TYR A 93 6.80 1.86 -13.62
N LEU A 94 6.24 0.66 -13.75
CA LEU A 94 6.98 -0.60 -13.60
C LEU A 94 8.07 -0.74 -14.68
N VAL A 95 7.76 -0.44 -15.93
CA VAL A 95 8.73 -0.52 -17.04
C VAL A 95 9.87 0.48 -16.83
N LEU A 96 9.56 1.74 -16.52
CA LEU A 96 10.56 2.76 -16.26
C LEU A 96 11.42 2.40 -15.03
N GLY A 97 10.79 2.00 -13.94
CA GLY A 97 11.48 1.58 -12.73
C GLY A 97 12.38 0.36 -12.95
N TRP A 98 11.97 -0.57 -13.82
CA TRP A 98 12.79 -1.74 -14.19
C TRP A 98 13.98 -1.37 -15.07
N VAL A 99 13.77 -0.53 -16.08
CA VAL A 99 14.83 -0.10 -17.01
C VAL A 99 15.87 0.73 -16.28
N PHE A 100 15.43 1.73 -15.50
CA PHE A 100 16.30 2.68 -14.79
C PHE A 100 16.67 2.22 -13.36
N ARG A 101 16.52 0.92 -13.06
CA ARG A 101 16.66 0.42 -11.68
C ARG A 101 18.02 0.73 -11.07
N ARG A 102 19.10 0.69 -11.86
CA ARG A 102 20.47 0.89 -11.36
C ARG A 102 20.74 2.36 -11.07
N GLU A 103 20.37 3.21 -12.01
CA GLU A 103 20.46 4.66 -11.94
C GLU A 103 19.66 5.20 -10.75
N ILE A 104 18.47 4.65 -10.52
CA ILE A 104 17.62 4.98 -9.37
C ILE A 104 18.31 4.53 -8.07
N THR A 105 18.80 3.30 -7.98
CA THR A 105 19.49 2.84 -6.75
C THR A 105 20.79 3.59 -6.45
N GLU A 106 21.52 4.02 -7.48
CA GLU A 106 22.73 4.84 -7.33
C GLU A 106 22.39 6.25 -6.81
N TYR A 107 21.32 6.85 -7.32
CA TYR A 107 20.84 8.16 -6.85
C TYR A 107 20.45 8.14 -5.36
N PHE A 108 19.88 7.02 -4.90
CA PHE A 108 19.53 6.80 -3.50
C PHE A 108 20.71 6.32 -2.64
N HIS A 109 21.93 6.24 -3.20
CA HIS A 109 23.13 5.72 -2.53
C HIS A 109 22.97 4.28 -1.98
N THR A 110 22.10 3.47 -2.58
CA THR A 110 21.81 2.07 -2.19
C THR A 110 21.97 1.12 -3.38
N PRO A 111 23.15 1.04 -4.03
CA PRO A 111 23.34 0.30 -5.29
C PRO A 111 23.13 -1.22 -5.15
N ASP A 112 23.41 -1.78 -3.98
CA ASP A 112 23.31 -3.23 -3.73
C ASP A 112 21.88 -3.71 -3.46
N GLN A 113 20.91 -2.79 -3.42
CA GLN A 113 19.56 -3.05 -2.92
C GLN A 113 18.48 -2.90 -4.00
N VAL A 114 18.81 -3.29 -5.22
CA VAL A 114 17.88 -3.30 -6.36
C VAL A 114 16.63 -4.14 -6.07
N HIS A 115 16.74 -5.18 -5.24
CA HIS A 115 15.61 -6.01 -4.85
C HIS A 115 14.55 -5.24 -4.05
N PHE A 116 14.95 -4.32 -3.15
CA PHE A 116 14.00 -3.48 -2.41
C PHE A 116 13.29 -2.48 -3.31
N LEU A 117 14.02 -1.89 -4.27
CA LEU A 117 13.40 -1.05 -5.29
C LEU A 117 12.32 -1.82 -6.06
N ILE A 118 12.61 -3.04 -6.52
CA ILE A 118 11.63 -3.86 -7.27
C ILE A 118 10.38 -4.11 -6.42
N LEU A 119 10.55 -4.51 -5.14
CA LEU A 119 9.41 -4.70 -4.22
C LEU A 119 8.60 -3.42 -4.08
N PHE A 120 9.26 -2.28 -3.88
CA PHE A 120 8.64 -0.97 -3.77
C PHE A 120 7.81 -0.60 -5.01
N LEU A 121 8.34 -0.83 -6.22
CA LEU A 121 7.63 -0.58 -7.48
C LEU A 121 6.32 -1.40 -7.54
N PHE A 122 6.36 -2.67 -7.15
CA PHE A 122 5.17 -3.53 -7.15
C PHE A 122 4.16 -3.11 -6.07
N ILE A 123 4.62 -2.80 -4.86
CA ILE A 123 3.76 -2.36 -3.75
C ILE A 123 2.95 -1.12 -4.17
N LEU A 124 3.61 -0.08 -4.69
CA LEU A 124 2.93 1.14 -5.09
C LEU A 124 1.98 0.95 -6.29
N SER A 125 2.34 0.06 -7.22
CA SER A 125 1.46 -0.30 -8.35
C SER A 125 0.17 -0.98 -7.87
N ILE A 126 0.28 -1.90 -6.91
CA ILE A 126 -0.88 -2.60 -6.32
C ILE A 126 -1.72 -1.63 -5.47
N ASP A 127 -1.09 -0.73 -4.72
CA ASP A 127 -1.80 0.28 -3.93
C ASP A 127 -2.58 1.26 -4.82
N ALA A 128 -1.96 1.74 -5.91
CA ALA A 128 -2.62 2.57 -6.90
C ALA A 128 -3.87 1.89 -7.48
N PHE A 129 -3.75 0.62 -7.89
CA PHE A 129 -4.89 -0.16 -8.39
C PHE A 129 -6.01 -0.33 -7.36
N SER A 130 -5.65 -0.53 -6.09
CA SER A 130 -6.59 -0.69 -4.98
C SER A 130 -7.45 0.56 -4.70
N THR A 131 -7.11 1.70 -5.31
CA THR A 131 -7.90 2.93 -5.25
C THR A 131 -9.27 2.78 -5.93
N ILE A 132 -9.38 2.06 -7.06
CA ILE A 132 -10.67 1.92 -7.78
C ILE A 132 -11.70 1.08 -7.01
N PRO A 133 -11.38 -0.15 -6.54
CA PRO A 133 -12.34 -0.93 -5.75
C PRO A 133 -12.79 -0.17 -4.49
N SER A 134 -11.87 0.58 -3.88
CA SER A 134 -12.16 1.43 -2.73
C SER A 134 -13.17 2.54 -3.07
N ALA A 135 -12.99 3.22 -4.21
CA ALA A 135 -13.93 4.24 -4.70
C ALA A 135 -15.31 3.65 -5.02
N VAL A 136 -15.35 2.45 -5.62
CA VAL A 136 -16.61 1.73 -5.91
C VAL A 136 -17.40 1.43 -4.63
N LEU A 137 -16.75 0.93 -3.57
CA LEU A 137 -17.42 0.65 -2.30
C LEU A 137 -18.02 1.90 -1.65
N ARG A 138 -17.34 3.04 -1.81
CA ARG A 138 -17.84 4.35 -1.35
C ARG A 138 -19.03 4.82 -2.18
N LEU A 139 -18.97 4.70 -3.51
CA LEU A 139 -20.05 5.06 -4.42
C LEU A 139 -21.32 4.25 -4.16
N GLU A 140 -21.19 2.95 -3.90
CA GLU A 140 -22.31 2.08 -3.55
C GLU A 140 -22.90 2.32 -2.15
N GLY A 141 -22.32 3.23 -1.37
CA GLY A 141 -22.75 3.49 0.00
C GLY A 141 -22.59 2.27 0.91
N LYS A 142 -21.53 1.47 0.71
CA LYS A 142 -21.18 0.29 1.52
C LYS A 142 -20.02 0.59 2.50
N PRO A 143 -20.22 1.48 3.50
CA PRO A 143 -19.18 1.93 4.43
C PRO A 143 -18.49 0.78 5.15
N LEU A 144 -19.27 -0.20 5.62
CA LEU A 144 -18.76 -1.29 6.42
C LEU A 144 -17.76 -2.15 5.63
N ARG A 145 -18.05 -2.44 4.35
CA ARG A 145 -17.15 -3.23 3.50
C ARG A 145 -15.85 -2.47 3.20
N TYR A 146 -15.94 -1.15 2.98
CA TYR A 146 -14.76 -0.29 2.81
C TYR A 146 -13.87 -0.31 4.05
N VAL A 147 -14.46 -0.10 5.24
CA VAL A 147 -13.75 -0.09 6.51
C VAL A 147 -13.11 -1.45 6.80
N VAL A 148 -13.87 -2.53 6.66
CA VAL A 148 -13.36 -3.89 6.88
C VAL A 148 -12.20 -4.20 5.94
N SER A 149 -12.28 -3.82 4.66
CA SER A 149 -11.19 -4.02 3.70
C SER A 149 -9.89 -3.32 4.15
N LYS A 150 -9.97 -2.04 4.53
CA LYS A 150 -8.80 -1.25 4.96
C LYS A 150 -8.24 -1.72 6.30
N VAL A 151 -9.10 -2.01 7.28
CA VAL A 151 -8.67 -2.51 8.60
C VAL A 151 -8.09 -3.91 8.48
N ALA A 152 -8.73 -4.82 7.75
CA ALA A 152 -8.20 -6.17 7.55
C ALA A 152 -6.84 -6.14 6.86
N GLY A 153 -6.66 -5.33 5.82
CA GLY A 153 -5.35 -5.15 5.18
C GLY A 153 -4.29 -4.65 6.16
N SER A 154 -4.62 -3.69 7.02
CA SER A 154 -3.69 -3.16 8.03
C SER A 154 -3.36 -4.19 9.12
N VAL A 155 -4.35 -4.98 9.56
CA VAL A 155 -4.15 -6.06 10.55
C VAL A 155 -3.31 -7.19 9.96
N ILE A 156 -3.55 -7.57 8.71
CA ILE A 156 -2.75 -8.58 8.01
C ILE A 156 -1.32 -8.07 7.87
N TYR A 157 -1.12 -6.82 7.43
CA TYR A 157 0.21 -6.21 7.33
C TYR A 157 0.94 -6.23 8.68
N PHE A 158 0.29 -5.74 9.73
CA PHE A 158 0.82 -5.77 11.09
C PHE A 158 1.18 -7.20 11.54
N GLY A 159 0.28 -8.14 11.34
CA GLY A 159 0.48 -9.54 11.71
C GLY A 159 1.64 -10.17 10.96
N LEU A 160 1.80 -9.88 9.67
CA LEU A 160 2.92 -10.34 8.84
C LEU A 160 4.25 -9.76 9.32
N VAL A 161 4.32 -8.45 9.57
CA VAL A 161 5.56 -7.82 10.07
C VAL A 161 5.97 -8.41 11.42
N VAL A 162 5.01 -8.56 12.35
CA VAL A 162 5.26 -9.22 13.64
C VAL A 162 5.72 -10.66 13.46
N PHE A 163 5.06 -11.40 12.56
CA PHE A 163 5.39 -12.79 12.28
C PHE A 163 6.81 -12.94 11.70
N PHE A 164 7.17 -12.16 10.68
CA PHE A 164 8.48 -12.24 10.04
C PHE A 164 9.61 -11.76 10.94
N ILE A 165 9.40 -10.70 11.75
CA ILE A 165 10.46 -10.12 12.58
C ILE A 165 10.62 -10.84 13.92
N ASN A 166 9.52 -11.21 14.60
CA ASN A 166 9.61 -11.75 15.97
C ASN A 166 9.43 -13.27 16.04
N ILE A 167 8.62 -13.86 15.14
CA ILE A 167 8.23 -15.28 15.27
C ILE A 167 9.13 -16.16 14.41
N LEU A 168 9.34 -15.80 13.14
CA LEU A 168 10.09 -16.59 12.18
C LEU A 168 11.57 -16.83 12.57
N PRO A 169 12.32 -15.87 13.16
CA PRO A 169 13.69 -16.11 13.61
C PRO A 169 13.79 -17.15 14.73
N ASN A 170 12.72 -17.31 15.52
CA ASN A 170 12.67 -18.23 16.66
C ASN A 170 12.23 -19.65 16.26
N LEU A 171 11.94 -19.91 14.98
CA LEU A 171 11.52 -21.20 14.45
C LEU A 171 12.70 -21.89 13.70
N PRO A 172 13.46 -22.79 14.35
CA PRO A 172 14.68 -23.37 13.77
C PRO A 172 14.45 -24.21 12.51
N ASN A 173 13.23 -24.75 12.32
CA ASN A 173 12.87 -25.53 11.13
C ASN A 173 12.17 -24.69 10.05
N GLY A 174 12.01 -23.37 10.26
CA GLY A 174 11.16 -22.51 9.45
C GLY A 174 9.67 -22.80 9.64
N PHE A 175 8.82 -21.98 9.02
CA PHE A 175 7.38 -22.19 8.99
C PHE A 175 6.95 -22.45 7.54
N LEU A 176 6.26 -23.57 7.27
CA LEU A 176 5.83 -23.95 5.91
C LEU A 176 6.97 -23.99 4.86
N GLY A 177 8.21 -24.29 5.27
CA GLY A 177 9.38 -24.30 4.39
C GLY A 177 10.04 -22.94 4.15
N LEU A 178 9.49 -21.86 4.70
CA LEU A 178 10.13 -20.54 4.74
C LEU A 178 11.10 -20.50 5.93
N LYS A 179 12.39 -20.38 5.63
CA LYS A 179 13.43 -20.09 6.63
C LYS A 179 13.63 -18.58 6.72
N TYR A 180 13.84 -18.08 7.92
CA TYR A 180 14.22 -16.69 8.12
C TYR A 180 15.60 -16.47 7.49
N ASP A 181 15.71 -15.51 6.59
CA ASP A 181 16.96 -15.08 6.00
C ASP A 181 17.34 -13.72 6.60
N ALA A 182 18.39 -13.70 7.41
CA ALA A 182 18.87 -12.48 8.03
C ALA A 182 19.39 -11.46 7.00
N GLU A 183 19.83 -11.90 5.81
CA GLU A 183 20.29 -11.00 4.74
C GLU A 183 19.14 -10.25 4.08
N PHE A 184 17.93 -10.81 4.10
CA PHE A 184 16.75 -10.12 3.57
C PHE A 184 16.31 -8.94 4.45
N GLY A 185 16.62 -9.00 5.75
CA GLY A 185 16.55 -7.88 6.68
C GLY A 185 15.23 -7.09 6.62
N VAL A 186 15.32 -5.81 6.29
CA VAL A 186 14.16 -4.89 6.24
C VAL A 186 13.21 -5.20 5.07
N GLY A 187 13.58 -6.06 4.13
CA GLY A 187 12.68 -6.53 3.07
C GLY A 187 11.41 -7.25 3.58
N TYR A 188 11.41 -7.71 4.83
CA TYR A 188 10.23 -8.29 5.47
C TYR A 188 9.18 -7.25 5.92
N VAL A 189 9.48 -5.95 5.82
CA VAL A 189 8.63 -4.81 6.19
C VAL A 189 7.92 -4.24 4.97
#